data_AF-A0A2P8VY49-F1
#
_entry.id   AF-A0A2P8VY49-F1
#
_cell.length_a   1.000
_cell.length_b   1.000
_cell.length_c   1.000
_cell.angle_alpha   90.00
_cell.angle_beta   90.00
_cell.angle_gamma   90.00
#
_symmetry.space_group_name_H-M   'P 1'
#
loop_
_entity.id
_entity.type
_entity.pdbx_description
1 polymer ?
#
loop_
_entity_poly.entity_id
_entity_poly.type
_entity_poly.pdbx_seq_one_letter_code
_entity_poly.pdbx_strand_id
1 'polypeptide(L)'
;MCIRDRSVPRSTMCEWKGAAVYFTIAVGDHQAEQAAWAYPQPTEAFQSIANYIAVYPSRMEACYVDDERVQSQPGDFYGGWITSDIVGPFKGDPGTWGW
;
A
#
# COMPACT_ATOMS: atom_id res chain seq x y z
N MET A 1 -1.77 -13.42 11.98
CA MET A 1 -1.10 -12.29 11.29
C MET A 1 -1.07 -11.10 12.24
N CYS A 2 0.09 -10.46 12.43
CA CYS A 2 0.20 -9.24 13.23
C CYS A 2 0.91 -8.16 12.42
N ILE A 3 0.42 -6.93 12.52
CA ILE A 3 1.00 -5.75 11.89
C ILE A 3 1.75 -5.00 13.01
N ARG A 4 3.06 -4.85 12.85
CA ARG A 4 3.93 -4.25 13.86
C ARG A 4 4.66 -3.05 13.28
N ASP A 5 4.84 -2.03 14.11
CA ASP A 5 5.78 -0.93 13.84
C ASP A 5 7.22 -1.44 14.08
N ARG A 6 8.17 -1.07 13.20
CA ARG A 6 9.59 -1.46 13.32
C ARG A 6 10.37 -0.38 14.07
N SER A 7 11.54 -0.72 14.62
CA SER A 7 12.39 0.16 15.44
C SER A 7 12.96 1.40 14.73
N VAL A 8 12.76 1.55 13.42
CA VAL A 8 12.97 2.82 12.70
C VAL A 8 11.69 3.13 11.92
N PRO A 9 10.89 4.11 12.36
CA PRO A 9 9.62 4.42 11.70
C PRO A 9 9.91 5.03 10.34
N ARG A 10 9.55 4.33 9.26
CA ARG A 10 9.44 4.96 7.95
C ARG A 10 8.15 5.75 7.92
N SER A 11 8.25 7.00 7.47
CA SER A 11 7.10 7.80 7.12
C SER A 11 7.31 8.50 5.79
N THR A 12 6.22 8.82 5.12
CA THR A 12 6.21 9.63 3.89
C THR A 12 5.15 10.69 4.01
N MET A 13 5.41 11.89 3.50
CA MET A 13 4.44 12.98 3.49
C MET A 13 3.69 13.00 2.16
N CYS A 14 2.37 12.90 2.21
CA CYS A 14 1.51 13.27 1.09
C CYS A 14 0.93 14.64 1.37
N GLU A 15 1.16 15.59 0.47
CA GLU A 15 0.65 16.97 0.57
C GLU A 15 -0.87 17.04 0.78
N TRP A 16 -1.62 16.01 0.36
CA TRP A 16 -3.09 16.03 0.45
C TRP A 16 -3.60 15.21 1.63
N LYS A 17 -2.97 14.06 1.91
CA LYS A 17 -3.46 13.09 2.91
C LYS A 17 -2.75 13.20 4.25
N GLY A 18 -1.60 13.85 4.34
CA GLY A 18 -0.78 13.92 5.55
C GLY A 18 0.31 12.85 5.61
N ALA A 19 0.81 12.59 6.82
CA ALA A 19 1.92 11.65 7.05
C ALA A 19 1.41 10.19 7.04
N ALA A 20 1.95 9.38 6.13
CA ALA A 20 1.79 7.93 6.18
C ALA A 20 2.84 7.32 7.11
N VAL A 21 2.45 6.29 7.83
CA VAL A 21 3.35 5.42 8.61
C VAL A 21 3.33 4.02 8.02
N TYR A 22 4.44 3.30 8.10
CA TYR A 22 4.62 2.00 7.48
C TYR A 22 4.82 0.90 8.52
N PHE A 23 4.33 -0.29 8.21
CA PHE A 23 4.34 -1.44 9.11
C PHE A 23 4.92 -2.68 8.43
N THR A 24 5.53 -3.52 9.25
CA THR A 24 5.89 -4.89 8.87
C THR A 24 4.72 -5.82 9.17
N ILE A 25 4.34 -6.64 8.19
CA ILE A 25 3.39 -7.72 8.37
C ILE A 25 4.18 -8.96 8.80
N ALA A 26 3.81 -9.58 9.92
CA ALA A 26 4.43 -10.82 10.39
C ALA A 26 3.40 -11.95 10.56
N VAL A 27 3.73 -13.13 10.04
CA VAL A 27 2.91 -14.35 10.10
C VAL A 27 3.83 -15.55 10.37
N GLY A 28 3.71 -16.17 11.55
CA GLY A 28 4.66 -17.20 11.97
C GLY A 28 6.09 -16.67 11.92
N ASP A 29 6.96 -17.37 11.20
CA ASP A 29 8.36 -16.99 11.00
C ASP A 29 8.59 -16.10 9.77
N HIS A 30 7.54 -15.77 9.02
CA HIS A 30 7.61 -14.91 7.84
C HIS A 30 7.37 -13.44 8.20
N GLN A 31 8.12 -12.55 7.55
CA GLN A 31 7.95 -11.10 7.67
C GLN A 31 8.00 -10.44 6.30
N ALA A 32 7.05 -9.54 6.06
CA ALA A 32 7.03 -8.65 4.90
C ALA A 32 7.25 -7.21 5.39
N GLU A 33 8.45 -6.69 5.17
CA GLU A 33 8.89 -5.40 5.70
C GLU A 33 8.21 -4.23 4.99
N GLN A 34 7.71 -3.26 5.77
CA GLN A 34 7.06 -2.05 5.24
C GLN A 34 5.99 -2.40 4.20
N ALA A 35 5.34 -3.55 4.34
CA ALA A 35 4.38 -4.10 3.38
C ALA A 35 2.97 -3.54 3.59
N ALA A 36 2.75 -2.77 4.66
CA ALA A 36 1.53 -2.05 4.91
C ALA A 36 1.78 -0.60 5.31
N TRP A 37 0.78 0.25 5.13
CA TRP A 37 0.82 1.64 5.57
C TRP A 37 -0.56 2.13 6.00
N ALA A 38 -0.58 3.22 6.76
CA ALA A 38 -1.80 3.92 7.15
C ALA A 38 -1.54 5.42 7.29
N TYR A 39 -2.62 6.20 7.32
CA TYR A 39 -2.60 7.60 7.73
C TYR A 39 -3.21 7.70 9.14
N PRO A 40 -2.42 7.83 10.21
CA PRO A 40 -2.96 7.90 11.58
C PRO A 40 -3.67 9.23 11.86
N GLN A 41 -3.17 10.29 11.24
CA GLN A 41 -3.67 11.66 11.38
C GLN A 41 -3.76 12.29 9.97
N PRO A 42 -4.74 11.86 9.16
CA PRO A 42 -4.90 12.44 7.83
C PRO A 42 -5.40 13.88 7.90
N THR A 43 -5.36 14.61 6.80
CA THR A 43 -6.02 15.92 6.69
C THR A 43 -7.55 15.78 6.82
N GLU A 44 -8.24 16.88 7.11
CA GLU A 44 -9.70 16.89 7.36
C GLU A 44 -10.52 16.19 6.27
N ALA A 45 -10.21 16.46 5.00
CA ALA A 45 -10.89 15.86 3.85
C ALA A 45 -10.72 14.32 3.75
N PHE A 46 -9.73 13.74 4.42
CA PHE A 46 -9.40 12.32 4.38
C PHE A 46 -9.53 11.64 5.75
N GLN A 47 -10.24 12.25 6.71
CA GLN A 47 -10.47 11.67 8.04
C GLN A 47 -11.16 10.30 8.00
N SER A 48 -11.98 10.03 6.98
CA SER A 48 -12.67 8.75 6.83
C SER A 48 -11.74 7.55 6.66
N ILE A 49 -10.49 7.75 6.23
CA ILE A 49 -9.48 6.70 6.07
C ILE A 49 -8.48 6.65 7.23
N ALA A 50 -8.72 7.39 8.32
CA ALA A 50 -7.84 7.42 9.48
C ALA A 50 -7.63 6.01 10.03
N ASN A 51 -6.37 5.61 10.18
CA ASN A 51 -5.95 4.29 10.67
C ASN A 51 -6.38 3.07 9.83
N TYR A 52 -6.97 3.27 8.64
CA TYR A 52 -7.18 2.17 7.70
C TYR A 52 -5.83 1.67 7.18
N ILE A 53 -5.69 0.36 7.10
CA ILE A 53 -4.48 -0.29 6.60
C ILE A 53 -4.61 -0.52 5.10
N ALA A 54 -3.64 -0.04 4.35
CA ALA A 54 -3.38 -0.45 2.97
C ALA A 54 -2.15 -1.37 2.94
N VAL A 55 -2.14 -2.30 1.97
CA VAL A 55 -1.10 -3.34 1.82
C VAL A 55 -0.53 -3.29 0.42
N TYR A 56 0.78 -3.47 0.28
CA TYR A 56 1.50 -3.53 -0.99
C TYR A 56 1.42 -4.95 -1.56
N PRO A 57 0.67 -5.22 -2.65
CA PRO A 57 0.62 -6.56 -3.23
C PRO A 57 1.98 -7.06 -3.70
N SER A 58 2.84 -6.14 -4.15
CA SER A 58 4.22 -6.41 -4.59
C SER A 58 5.13 -6.96 -3.48
N ARG A 59 4.72 -6.85 -2.20
CA ARG A 59 5.48 -7.32 -1.03
C ARG A 59 4.83 -8.50 -0.33
N MET A 60 3.76 -9.05 -0.91
CA MET A 60 3.06 -10.22 -0.41
C MET A 60 3.28 -11.38 -1.38
N GLU A 61 3.16 -12.62 -0.88
CA GLU A 61 3.21 -13.80 -1.74
C GLU A 61 2.03 -13.81 -2.74
N ALA A 62 0.84 -13.46 -2.24
CA ALA A 62 -0.34 -13.23 -3.05
C ALA A 62 -1.35 -12.34 -2.30
N CYS A 63 -2.07 -11.53 -3.07
CA CYS A 63 -3.26 -10.83 -2.64
C CYS A 63 -4.42 -11.24 -3.54
N TYR A 64 -5.62 -11.34 -2.98
CA TYR A 64 -6.82 -11.71 -3.72
C TYR A 64 -7.93 -10.72 -3.42
N VAL A 65 -8.75 -10.43 -4.44
CA VAL A 65 -10.07 -9.82 -4.30
C VAL A 65 -11.05 -10.91 -4.69
N ASP A 66 -11.87 -11.36 -3.74
CA ASP A 66 -12.62 -12.60 -3.85
C ASP A 66 -11.70 -13.77 -4.27
N ASP A 67 -11.97 -14.42 -5.40
CA ASP A 67 -11.17 -15.53 -5.94
C ASP A 67 -10.12 -15.07 -6.98
N GLU A 68 -10.04 -13.77 -7.26
CA GLU A 68 -9.14 -13.22 -8.27
C GLU A 68 -7.79 -12.81 -7.67
N ARG A 69 -6.69 -13.34 -8.24
CA ARG A 69 -5.34 -12.93 -7.85
C ARG A 69 -5.02 -11.55 -8.38
N VAL A 70 -4.72 -10.63 -7.47
CA VAL A 70 -4.35 -9.26 -7.76
C VAL A 70 -2.98 -9.18 -8.42
N GLN A 71 -2.88 -8.41 -9.50
CA GLN A 71 -1.62 -7.97 -10.07
C GLN A 71 -1.18 -6.68 -9.37
N SER A 72 0.07 -6.63 -8.91
CA SER A 72 0.62 -5.40 -8.31
C SER A 72 0.83 -4.35 -9.39
N GLN A 73 0.40 -3.11 -9.13
CA GLN A 73 0.73 -1.97 -9.99
C GLN A 73 2.25 -1.88 -10.20
N PRO A 74 2.72 -1.67 -11.44
CA PRO A 74 4.12 -1.41 -11.73
C PRO A 74 4.64 -0.21 -10.92
N GLY A 75 5.75 -0.43 -10.21
CA GLY A 75 6.30 0.57 -9.30
C GLY A 75 5.58 0.64 -7.95
N ASP A 76 6.36 0.71 -6.88
CA ASP A 76 5.88 0.71 -5.50
C ASP A 76 5.38 2.09 -5.01
N PHE A 77 5.03 3.01 -5.91
CA PHE A 77 4.69 4.37 -5.52
C PHE A 77 3.33 4.46 -4.81
N TYR A 78 2.32 3.73 -5.32
CA TYR A 78 0.96 3.74 -4.74
C TYR A 78 0.53 2.40 -4.14
N GLY A 79 1.27 1.31 -4.40
CA GLY A 79 0.88 -0.03 -4.00
C GLY A 79 -0.47 -0.46 -4.58
N GLY A 80 -0.73 -0.09 -5.84
CA GLY A 80 -2.01 -0.34 -6.50
C GLY A 80 -2.34 -1.81 -6.68
N TRP A 81 -3.64 -2.09 -6.65
CA TRP A 81 -4.25 -3.41 -6.80
C TRP A 81 -4.94 -3.46 -8.16
N ILE A 82 -4.48 -4.31 -9.07
CA ILE A 82 -5.06 -4.47 -10.41
C ILE A 82 -5.76 -5.82 -10.48
N THR A 83 -7.05 -5.78 -10.84
CA THR A 83 -7.89 -6.92 -11.20
C THR A 83 -8.27 -6.83 -12.68
N SER A 84 -8.93 -7.86 -13.24
CA SER A 84 -9.33 -7.92 -14.65
C SER A 84 -10.30 -6.83 -15.06
N ASP A 85 -11.04 -6.29 -14.09
CA ASP A 85 -11.99 -5.20 -14.31
C ASP A 85 -11.32 -3.82 -14.41
N ILE A 86 -10.03 -3.73 -14.07
CA ILE A 86 -9.27 -2.49 -14.10
C ILE A 86 -8.38 -2.46 -15.34
N VAL A 87 -8.63 -1.50 -16.23
CA VAL A 87 -7.88 -1.33 -17.49
C VAL A 87 -6.92 -0.15 -17.38
N GLY A 88 -5.67 -0.36 -17.83
CA GLY A 88 -4.61 0.64 -17.82
C GLY A 88 -4.76 1.75 -18.87
N PRO A 89 -3.74 2.61 -19.04
CA PRO A 89 -2.37 2.44 -18.53
C PRO A 89 -2.24 2.68 -17.02
N PHE A 90 -1.30 1.98 -16.37
CA PHE A 90 -1.07 2.11 -14.94
C PHE A 90 0.15 2.99 -14.67
N LYS A 91 0.05 3.88 -13.69
CA LYS A 91 1.19 4.70 -13.30
C LYS A 91 2.38 3.82 -12.87
N GLY A 92 3.55 4.10 -13.42
CA GLY A 92 4.76 3.29 -13.30
C GLY A 92 5.08 2.46 -14.56
N ASP A 93 4.12 2.27 -15.46
CA ASP A 93 4.39 1.72 -16.79
C ASP A 93 5.22 2.69 -17.66
N PRO A 94 5.94 2.19 -18.67
CA PRO A 94 6.62 3.04 -19.64
C PRO A 94 5.69 4.11 -20.23
N GLY A 95 6.07 5.38 -20.11
CA GLY A 95 5.29 6.52 -20.60
C GLY A 95 4.27 7.12 -19.62
N THR A 96 4.15 6.62 -18.39
CA THR A 96 3.12 7.07 -17.42
C THR A 96 3.62 7.99 -16.31
N TRP A 97 4.87 8.44 -16.37
CA TRP A 97 5.52 9.20 -15.29
C TRP A 97 5.05 10.67 -15.15
N GLY A 98 4.33 11.21 -16.14
CA GLY A 98 4.04 12.65 -16.26
C GLY A 98 2.62 13.10 -15.89
N TRP A 99 1.79 12.23 -15.32
CA TRP A 99 0.42 12.54 -14.93
C TRP A 99 0.06 11.99 -13.54
#